data_AF-A0AAD7VA02-F1
#
_entry.id   AF-A0AAD7VA02-F1
#
_cell.length_a   1.000
_cell.length_b   1.000
_cell.length_c   1.000
_cell.angle_alpha   90.00
_cell.angle_beta   90.00
_cell.angle_gamma   90.00
#
_symmetry.space_group_name_H-M   'P 1'
#
loop_
_entity.id
_entity.type
_entity.pdbx_description
1 polymer ?
#
loop_
_entity_poly.entity_id
_entity_poly.type
_entity_poly.pdbx_seq_one_letter_code
_entity_poly.pdbx_strand_id
1 'polypeptide(L)'
;MKDNFSIVYETLHVDNSRGERENALNISDADLKKRDVIMIDVANDPIDPKDYKAQEDPKMVHSFKTGRGPLTEKDWTQKVEPVMTCYKLVYIEFKWFGLQGKVESFLAKTIHNLFIKFHRQLFCWMDQWYGMTIDDIRALEEQIKKDLDVKRNEGTVPGSGSDSASIAASSVHTANGKQ
;
A
#
# COMPACT_ATOMS: atom_id res chain seq x y z
N MET A 1 -17.91 -16.29 7.69
CA MET A 1 -18.98 -15.34 8.07
C MET A 1 -20.06 -15.17 6.99
N LYS A 2 -20.09 -16.00 5.93
CA LYS A 2 -21.09 -15.90 4.81
C LYS A 2 -21.29 -14.43 4.40
N ASP A 3 -22.53 -14.01 4.25
CA ASP A 3 -22.92 -12.65 3.80
C ASP A 3 -22.91 -11.61 4.94
N ASN A 4 -22.43 -11.99 6.13
CA ASN A 4 -22.35 -11.10 7.30
C ASN A 4 -21.03 -10.34 7.39
N PHE A 5 -20.08 -10.60 6.49
CA PHE A 5 -18.81 -9.87 6.44
C PHE A 5 -18.29 -9.78 5.01
N SER A 6 -18.00 -8.57 4.55
CA SER A 6 -17.31 -8.35 3.29
C SER A 6 -16.38 -7.15 3.37
N ILE A 7 -15.27 -7.22 2.63
CA ILE A 7 -14.43 -6.08 2.31
C ILE A 7 -14.17 -6.13 0.81
N VAL A 8 -14.65 -5.13 0.08
CA VAL A 8 -14.48 -5.04 -1.38
C VAL A 8 -13.61 -3.84 -1.69
N TYR A 9 -12.57 -4.06 -2.50
CA TYR A 9 -11.67 -3.02 -2.96
C TYR A 9 -11.88 -2.81 -4.46
N GLU A 10 -12.16 -1.58 -4.84
CA GLU A 10 -12.14 -1.14 -6.23
C GLU A 10 -11.06 -0.08 -6.36
N THR A 11 -10.24 -0.17 -7.41
CA THR A 11 -9.09 0.72 -7.55
C THR A 11 -8.95 1.21 -8.99
N LEU A 12 -8.79 2.52 -9.14
CA LEU A 12 -8.44 3.16 -10.40
C LEU A 12 -7.11 3.90 -10.25
N HIS A 13 -6.17 3.64 -11.15
CA HIS A 13 -4.91 4.37 -11.25
C HIS A 13 -5.02 5.39 -12.38
N VAL A 14 -4.75 6.66 -12.09
CA VAL A 14 -4.89 7.77 -13.04
C VAL A 14 -3.56 8.53 -13.14
N ASP A 15 -2.98 8.50 -14.33
CA ASP A 15 -1.76 9.24 -14.64
C ASP A 15 -1.98 10.76 -14.63
N ASN A 16 -0.95 11.50 -14.23
CA ASN A 16 -0.95 12.98 -14.15
C ASN A 16 -2.06 13.58 -13.27
N SER A 17 -2.68 12.76 -12.40
CA SER A 17 -3.67 13.21 -11.43
C SER A 17 -3.02 13.41 -10.06
N ARG A 18 -3.47 14.44 -9.35
CA ARG A 18 -3.06 14.80 -7.98
C ARG A 18 -4.23 14.68 -6.99
N GLY A 19 -5.25 13.88 -7.34
CA GLY A 19 -6.39 13.62 -6.47
C GLY A 19 -7.62 14.45 -6.76
N GLU A 20 -7.64 15.24 -7.84
CA GLU A 20 -8.70 16.21 -8.14
C GLU A 20 -10.04 15.59 -8.59
N ARG A 21 -10.08 14.32 -9.00
CA ARG A 21 -11.32 13.65 -9.44
C ARG A 21 -12.19 13.23 -8.25
N GLU A 22 -13.30 13.92 -8.05
CA GLU A 22 -14.27 13.63 -6.99
C GLU A 22 -14.88 12.23 -7.06
N ASN A 23 -15.51 11.84 -8.18
CA ASN A 23 -16.15 10.53 -8.35
C ASN A 23 -15.40 9.66 -9.38
N ALA A 24 -14.10 9.42 -9.14
CA ALA A 24 -13.22 8.76 -10.12
C ALA A 24 -13.71 7.36 -10.57
N LEU A 25 -14.37 6.61 -9.68
CA LEU A 25 -14.90 5.26 -9.93
C LEU A 25 -16.36 5.24 -10.40
N ASN A 26 -16.97 6.43 -10.59
CA ASN A 26 -18.33 6.58 -11.06
C ASN A 26 -19.37 5.79 -10.25
N ILE A 27 -19.29 5.86 -8.91
CA ILE A 27 -20.24 5.20 -8.02
C ILE A 27 -21.56 5.97 -7.94
N SER A 28 -22.59 5.31 -7.40
CA SER A 28 -23.92 5.89 -7.27
C SER A 28 -23.94 7.13 -6.37
N ASP A 29 -24.87 8.06 -6.60
CA ASP A 29 -25.09 9.23 -5.74
C ASP A 29 -25.41 8.84 -4.28
N ALA A 30 -26.01 7.67 -4.08
CA ALA A 30 -26.33 7.15 -2.75
C ALA A 30 -25.06 6.75 -1.98
N ASP A 31 -24.08 6.15 -2.65
CA ASP A 31 -22.81 5.78 -2.03
C ASP A 31 -21.87 6.99 -1.89
N LEU A 32 -21.87 7.90 -2.88
CA LEU A 32 -21.14 9.16 -2.80
C LEU A 32 -21.50 9.98 -1.56
N LYS A 33 -22.78 10.01 -1.16
CA LYS A 33 -23.23 10.73 0.04
C LYS A 33 -22.79 10.09 1.36
N LYS A 34 -22.48 8.79 1.35
CA LYS A 34 -22.09 8.02 2.55
C LYS A 34 -20.59 7.89 2.71
N ARG A 35 -19.83 8.09 1.64
CA ARG A 35 -18.38 7.87 1.64
C ARG A 35 -17.66 8.91 2.50
N ASP A 36 -16.56 8.47 3.09
CA ASP A 36 -15.52 9.36 3.58
C ASP A 36 -14.38 9.38 2.58
N VAL A 37 -13.91 10.58 2.21
CA VAL A 37 -12.75 10.76 1.33
C VAL A 37 -11.54 11.09 2.19
N ILE A 38 -10.49 10.27 2.07
CA ILE A 38 -9.24 10.46 2.79
C ILE A 38 -8.11 10.54 1.77
N MET A 39 -7.39 11.67 1.78
CA MET A 39 -6.16 11.83 1.01
C MET A 39 -5.00 11.30 1.84
N ILE A 40 -4.22 10.36 1.27
CA ILE A 40 -3.03 9.82 1.91
C ILE A 40 -1.80 10.57 1.41
N ASP A 41 -1.06 11.21 2.32
CA ASP A 41 0.25 11.80 2.07
C ASP A 41 1.34 10.88 2.61
N VAL A 42 1.98 10.14 1.71
CA VAL A 42 3.01 9.14 2.09
C VAL A 42 4.22 9.74 2.81
N ALA A 43 4.52 11.03 2.65
CA ALA A 43 5.65 11.68 3.30
C ALA A 43 5.26 12.32 4.64
N ASN A 44 4.05 12.87 4.73
CA ASN A 44 3.63 13.69 5.86
C ASN A 44 2.63 13.01 6.82
N ASP A 45 1.91 11.98 6.38
CA ASP A 45 0.99 11.27 7.26
C ASP A 45 1.72 10.53 8.37
N PRO A 46 1.16 10.53 9.59
CA PRO A 46 1.80 9.92 10.74
C PRO A 46 1.85 8.40 10.61
N ILE A 47 2.96 7.82 11.07
CA ILE A 47 3.13 6.38 11.26
C ILE A 47 3.27 6.11 12.76
N ASP A 48 2.73 4.99 13.23
CA ASP A 48 2.93 4.53 14.61
C ASP A 48 4.44 4.38 14.86
N PRO A 49 5.01 4.99 15.91
CA PRO A 49 6.45 4.91 16.19
C PRO A 49 7.02 3.49 16.18
N LYS A 50 6.22 2.47 16.54
CA LYS A 50 6.66 1.07 16.53
C LYS A 50 6.82 0.49 15.11
N ASP A 51 6.11 1.06 14.14
CA ASP A 51 6.12 0.66 12.74
C ASP A 51 7.12 1.51 11.92
N TYR A 52 7.67 2.59 12.51
CA TYR A 52 8.58 3.49 11.81
C TYR A 52 9.94 2.85 11.53
N LYS A 53 10.40 2.99 10.29
CA LYS A 53 11.71 2.55 9.82
C LYS A 53 12.29 3.63 8.92
N ALA A 54 13.49 4.11 9.20
CA ALA A 54 14.12 5.19 8.44
C ALA A 54 14.32 4.83 6.95
N GLN A 55 14.58 3.57 6.65
CA GLN A 55 14.71 3.04 5.29
C GLN A 55 13.36 2.91 4.54
N GLU A 56 12.24 3.08 5.23
CA GLU A 56 10.88 3.11 4.65
C GLU A 56 10.26 4.51 4.84
N ASP A 57 11.10 5.55 5.00
CA ASP A 57 10.68 6.95 5.05
C ASP A 57 10.96 7.70 3.75
N PRO A 58 9.92 8.13 3.00
CA PRO A 58 10.09 8.91 1.77
C PRO A 58 10.83 10.24 1.98
N LYS A 59 10.89 10.76 3.20
CA LYS A 59 11.68 11.95 3.55
C LYS A 59 13.18 11.68 3.66
N MET A 60 13.58 10.41 3.76
CA MET A 60 14.96 9.99 3.97
C MET A 60 15.55 9.32 2.73
N VAL A 61 14.71 8.72 1.88
CA VAL A 61 15.15 7.91 0.75
C VAL A 61 15.23 8.73 -0.55
N HIS A 62 16.35 8.58 -1.25
CA HIS A 62 16.58 9.06 -2.61
C HIS A 62 16.87 7.87 -3.52
N SER A 63 16.15 7.77 -4.64
CA SER A 63 16.33 6.69 -5.61
C SER A 63 17.54 6.97 -6.51
N PHE A 64 18.50 6.05 -6.55
CA PHE A 64 19.67 6.20 -7.44
C PHE A 64 19.35 5.85 -8.90
N LYS A 65 18.33 5.00 -9.17
CA LYS A 65 17.95 4.64 -10.54
C LYS A 65 17.13 5.73 -11.23
N THR A 66 16.36 6.51 -10.46
CA THR A 66 15.40 7.48 -11.02
C THR A 66 15.69 8.93 -10.63
N GLY A 67 16.52 9.16 -9.61
CA GLY A 67 16.77 10.49 -9.03
C GLY A 67 15.60 11.03 -8.21
N ARG A 68 14.54 10.26 -7.96
CA ARG A 68 13.35 10.72 -7.21
C ARG A 68 13.58 10.72 -5.70
N GLY A 69 12.88 11.61 -5.01
CA GLY A 69 13.03 11.82 -3.56
C GLY A 69 14.31 12.57 -3.22
N PRO A 70 14.55 12.88 -1.93
CA PRO A 70 13.63 12.70 -0.81
C PRO A 70 12.43 13.67 -0.89
N LEU A 71 11.28 13.26 -0.35
CA LEU A 71 10.04 14.05 -0.33
C LEU A 71 9.98 14.93 0.93
N THR A 72 10.83 15.95 1.03
CA THR A 72 10.98 16.75 2.27
C THR A 72 10.02 17.94 2.36
N GLU A 73 9.54 18.45 1.23
CA GLU A 73 8.68 19.62 1.17
C GLU A 73 7.23 19.28 1.56
N LYS A 74 6.57 20.18 2.30
CA LYS A 74 5.18 19.96 2.73
C LYS A 74 4.21 19.84 1.56
N ASP A 75 4.48 20.55 0.46
CA ASP A 75 3.71 20.58 -0.78
C ASP A 75 4.38 19.78 -1.91
N TRP A 76 5.17 18.75 -1.57
CA TRP A 76 5.83 17.87 -2.56
C TRP A 76 4.86 17.34 -3.61
N THR A 77 3.61 17.08 -3.23
CA THR A 77 2.53 16.60 -4.10
C THR A 77 2.18 17.54 -5.24
N GLN A 78 2.66 18.78 -5.26
CA GLN A 78 2.47 19.75 -6.35
C GLN A 78 3.73 19.96 -7.20
N LYS A 79 4.89 19.49 -6.71
CA LYS A 79 6.21 19.82 -7.26
C LYS A 79 6.89 18.64 -7.96
N VAL A 80 6.47 17.41 -7.65
CA VAL A 80 7.08 16.22 -8.23
C VAL A 80 6.43 15.80 -9.54
N GLU A 81 7.27 15.27 -10.42
CA GLU A 81 6.90 14.54 -11.63
C GLU A 81 7.80 13.31 -11.82
N PRO A 82 7.31 12.24 -12.47
CA PRO A 82 5.91 12.03 -12.83
C PRO A 82 5.04 11.77 -11.60
N VAL A 83 3.76 12.14 -11.69
CA VAL A 83 2.75 11.86 -10.67
C VAL A 83 1.60 11.00 -11.21
N MET A 84 0.98 10.23 -10.31
CA MET A 84 -0.28 9.55 -10.54
C MET A 84 -1.11 9.59 -9.26
N THR A 85 -2.40 9.29 -9.35
CA THR A 85 -3.27 9.05 -8.19
C THR A 85 -3.90 7.67 -8.27
N CYS A 86 -3.85 6.94 -7.16
CA CYS A 86 -4.53 5.67 -6.97
C CYS A 86 -5.81 5.91 -6.14
N TYR A 87 -6.97 5.91 -6.79
CA TYR A 87 -8.27 6.01 -6.14
C TYR A 87 -8.69 4.64 -5.64
N LYS A 88 -8.64 4.42 -4.32
CA LYS A 88 -9.05 3.16 -3.68
C LYS A 88 -10.39 3.35 -2.97
N LEU A 89 -11.45 2.77 -3.53
CA LEU A 89 -12.75 2.69 -2.88
C LEU A 89 -12.86 1.37 -2.12
N VAL A 90 -13.25 1.47 -0.85
CA VAL A 90 -13.34 0.32 0.04
C VAL A 90 -14.74 0.25 0.62
N TYR A 91 -15.46 -0.81 0.28
CA TYR A 91 -16.73 -1.15 0.93
C TYR A 91 -16.44 -2.12 2.06
N ILE A 92 -16.86 -1.78 3.28
CA ILE A 92 -16.73 -2.64 4.46
C ILE A 92 -18.13 -2.91 4.97
N GLU A 93 -18.48 -4.19 5.11
CA GLU A 93 -19.75 -4.60 5.67
C GLU A 93 -19.51 -5.61 6.77
N PHE A 94 -20.06 -5.37 7.97
CA PHE A 94 -20.04 -6.31 9.08
C PHE A 94 -21.39 -6.39 9.79
N LYS A 95 -22.21 -7.37 9.44
CA LYS A 95 -23.57 -7.56 9.96
C LYS A 95 -23.55 -8.37 11.26
N TRP A 96 -23.23 -7.71 12.37
CA TRP A 96 -23.33 -8.31 13.70
C TRP A 96 -23.96 -7.34 14.70
N PHE A 97 -25.07 -7.76 15.32
CA PHE A 97 -25.80 -6.95 16.29
C PHE A 97 -24.89 -6.51 17.45
N GLY A 98 -24.84 -5.20 17.70
CA GLY A 98 -24.03 -4.60 18.76
C GLY A 98 -22.53 -4.45 18.47
N LEU A 99 -22.03 -4.95 17.33
CA LEU A 99 -20.61 -4.89 16.97
C LEU A 99 -20.32 -4.22 15.62
N GLN A 100 -21.32 -4.06 14.75
CA GLN A 100 -21.18 -3.49 13.39
C GLN A 100 -20.26 -2.27 13.31
N GLY A 101 -20.70 -1.12 13.82
CA GLY A 101 -19.96 0.13 13.66
C GLY A 101 -18.56 0.11 14.27
N LYS A 102 -18.37 -0.58 15.40
CA LYS A 102 -17.06 -0.71 16.06
C LYS A 102 -16.08 -1.51 15.20
N VAL A 103 -16.52 -2.62 14.61
CA VAL A 103 -15.68 -3.48 13.77
C VAL A 103 -15.39 -2.81 12.43
N GLU A 104 -16.40 -2.22 11.78
CA GLU A 104 -16.23 -1.49 10.53
C GLU A 104 -15.24 -0.31 10.69
N SER A 105 -15.36 0.47 11.76
CA SER A 105 -14.44 1.58 12.06
C SER A 105 -13.01 1.08 12.33
N PHE A 106 -12.86 -0.04 13.05
CA PHE A 106 -11.56 -0.65 13.29
C PHE A 106 -10.91 -1.13 11.99
N LEU A 107 -11.68 -1.74 11.10
CA LEU A 107 -11.21 -2.21 9.80
C LEU A 107 -10.82 -1.05 8.89
N ALA A 108 -11.64 0.01 8.82
CA ALA A 108 -11.33 1.21 8.06
C ALA A 108 -9.99 1.82 8.51
N LYS A 109 -9.77 1.97 9.82
CA LYS A 109 -8.50 2.46 10.37
C LYS A 109 -7.32 1.54 10.06
N THR A 110 -7.53 0.23 10.19
CA THR A 110 -6.51 -0.78 9.85
C THR A 110 -6.10 -0.69 8.38
N ILE A 111 -7.06 -0.57 7.47
CA ILE A 111 -6.85 -0.47 6.02
C ILE A 111 -6.16 0.85 5.66
N HIS A 112 -6.58 1.96 6.26
CA HIS A 112 -5.92 3.25 6.09
C HIS A 112 -4.44 3.18 6.45
N ASN A 113 -4.12 2.66 7.65
CA ASN A 113 -2.74 2.50 8.10
C ASN A 113 -1.94 1.53 7.23
N LEU A 114 -2.59 0.48 6.71
CA LEU A 114 -2.00 -0.44 5.75
C LEU A 114 -1.60 0.30 4.46
N PHE A 115 -2.47 1.14 3.91
CA PHE A 115 -2.17 1.90 2.70
C PHE A 115 -1.03 2.89 2.89
N ILE A 116 -0.96 3.61 4.02
CA ILE A 116 0.18 4.51 4.28
C ILE A 116 1.49 3.71 4.28
N LYS A 117 1.56 2.62 5.06
CA LYS A 117 2.77 1.78 5.15
C LYS A 117 3.16 1.19 3.80
N PHE A 118 2.19 0.61 3.09
CA PHE A 118 2.43 -0.01 1.80
C PHE A 118 2.98 0.99 0.77
N HIS A 119 2.38 2.18 0.62
CA HIS A 119 2.86 3.14 -0.39
C HIS A 119 4.17 3.82 0.00
N ARG A 120 4.46 3.97 1.30
CA ARG A 120 5.79 4.39 1.77
C ARG A 120 6.87 3.38 1.38
N GLN A 121 6.61 2.09 1.63
CA GLN A 121 7.50 1.01 1.22
C GLN A 121 7.66 0.96 -0.30
N LEU A 122 6.55 1.05 -1.05
CA LEU A 122 6.56 1.07 -2.52
C LEU A 122 7.48 2.17 -3.06
N PHE A 123 7.40 3.38 -2.52
CA PHE A 123 8.26 4.50 -2.89
C PHE A 123 9.72 4.27 -2.49
N CYS A 124 9.97 3.87 -1.24
CA CYS A 124 11.33 3.72 -0.71
C CYS A 124 12.09 2.55 -1.34
N TRP A 125 11.38 1.54 -1.83
CA TRP A 125 11.96 0.39 -2.52
C TRP A 125 11.95 0.54 -4.04
N MET A 126 11.73 1.74 -4.56
CA MET A 126 11.70 2.02 -6.00
C MET A 126 12.90 1.42 -6.73
N ASP A 127 14.11 1.56 -6.20
CA ASP A 127 15.30 1.03 -6.88
C ASP A 127 15.31 -0.50 -6.99
N GLN A 128 14.53 -1.21 -6.18
CA GLN A 128 14.43 -2.67 -6.23
C GLN A 128 13.56 -3.13 -7.40
N TRP A 129 12.43 -2.47 -7.65
CA TRP A 129 11.47 -2.87 -8.67
C TRP A 129 11.54 -2.03 -9.96
N TYR A 130 12.14 -0.85 -9.94
CA TYR A 130 12.27 0.00 -11.12
C TYR A 130 13.17 -0.67 -12.16
N GLY A 131 12.60 -0.84 -13.36
CA GLY A 131 13.22 -1.54 -14.48
C GLY A 131 12.88 -3.04 -14.59
N MET A 132 12.13 -3.61 -13.63
CA MET A 132 11.64 -4.98 -13.76
C MET A 132 10.61 -5.10 -14.88
N THR A 133 10.71 -6.18 -15.65
CA THR A 133 9.70 -6.59 -16.62
C THR A 133 8.58 -7.38 -15.94
N ILE A 134 7.44 -7.53 -16.60
CA ILE A 134 6.36 -8.38 -16.08
C ILE A 134 6.81 -9.84 -15.90
N ASP A 135 7.74 -10.33 -16.73
CA ASP A 135 8.26 -11.69 -16.59
C ASP A 135 9.15 -11.82 -15.35
N ASP A 136 9.94 -10.79 -15.02
CA ASP A 136 10.69 -10.74 -13.75
C ASP A 136 9.73 -10.76 -12.55
N ILE A 137 8.62 -10.03 -12.63
CA ILE A 137 7.58 -10.02 -11.59
C ILE A 137 6.96 -11.41 -11.43
N ARG A 138 6.61 -12.10 -12.52
CA ARG A 138 6.06 -13.47 -12.47
C ARG A 138 7.03 -14.47 -11.84
N ALA A 139 8.31 -14.38 -12.18
CA ALA A 139 9.34 -15.23 -11.59
C ALA A 139 9.50 -14.95 -10.08
N LEU A 140 9.47 -13.68 -9.68
CA LEU A 140 9.48 -13.27 -8.28
C LEU A 140 8.26 -13.78 -7.51
N GLU A 141 7.05 -13.68 -8.08
CA GLU A 141 5.82 -14.21 -7.50
C GLU A 141 5.91 -15.72 -7.27
N GLU A 142 6.46 -16.48 -8.23
CA GLU A 142 6.63 -17.92 -8.09
C GLU A 142 7.59 -18.27 -6.94
N GLN A 143 8.70 -17.54 -6.81
CA GLN A 143 9.66 -17.74 -5.72
C GLN A 143 9.04 -17.39 -4.36
N ILE A 144 8.37 -16.23 -4.26
CA ILE A 144 7.69 -15.80 -3.03
C ILE A 144 6.64 -16.81 -2.60
N LYS A 145 5.88 -17.37 -3.55
CA LYS A 145 4.89 -18.42 -3.27
C LYS A 145 5.53 -19.64 -2.60
N LYS A 146 6.66 -20.13 -3.15
CA LYS A 146 7.40 -21.26 -2.57
C LYS A 146 7.89 -20.94 -1.16
N ASP A 147 8.49 -19.76 -0.96
CA ASP A 147 9.03 -19.34 0.34
C ASP A 147 7.93 -19.20 1.40
N LEU A 148 6.76 -18.65 1.03
CA LEU A 148 5.61 -18.52 1.91
C LEU A 148 5.00 -19.87 2.28
N ASP A 149 4.95 -20.83 1.33
CA ASP A 149 4.46 -22.18 1.60
C ASP A 149 5.35 -22.91 2.60
N VAL A 150 6.68 -22.77 2.49
CA VAL A 150 7.64 -23.32 3.45
C VAL A 150 7.43 -22.70 4.84
N LYS A 151 7.44 -21.37 4.95
CA LYS A 151 7.25 -20.67 6.24
C LYS A 151 5.93 -21.02 6.92
N ARG A 152 4.85 -21.12 6.14
CA ARG A 152 3.53 -21.52 6.65
C ARG A 152 3.55 -22.93 7.24
N ASN A 153 4.26 -23.87 6.61
CA ASN A 153 4.36 -25.26 7.07
C ASN A 153 5.31 -25.42 8.26
N GLU A 154 6.35 -24.60 8.34
CA GLU A 154 7.32 -24.60 9.45
C GLU A 154 6.79 -23.90 10.72
N GLY A 155 5.64 -23.21 10.64
CA GLY A 155 5.01 -22.55 11.78
C GLY A 155 5.79 -21.32 12.29
N THR A 156 6.72 -20.79 11.50
CA THR A 156 7.39 -19.53 11.82
C THR A 156 6.41 -18.39 11.62
N VAL A 157 5.91 -17.81 12.72
CA VAL A 157 5.09 -16.60 12.67
C VAL A 157 6.02 -15.43 12.33
N PRO A 158 5.93 -14.82 11.13
CA PRO A 158 6.65 -13.60 10.86
C PRO A 158 6.16 -12.53 11.85
N GLY A 159 7.04 -11.61 12.25
CA GLY A 159 6.67 -10.53 13.18
C GLY A 159 5.37 -9.86 12.75
N SER A 160 4.50 -9.57 13.72
CA SER A 160 3.17 -9.01 13.47
C SER A 160 3.27 -7.62 12.81
N GLY A 161 3.28 -7.56 11.49
CA GLY A 161 3.21 -6.31 10.73
C GLY A 161 3.65 -6.46 9.29
N SER A 162 2.69 -6.49 8.36
CA SER A 162 2.86 -6.12 6.94
C SER A 162 4.19 -6.54 6.28
N ASP A 163 4.60 -7.79 6.46
CA ASP A 163 5.89 -8.30 5.97
C ASP A 163 5.80 -8.92 4.58
N SER A 164 4.63 -8.97 3.94
CA SER A 164 4.52 -9.47 2.56
C SER A 164 5.34 -8.63 1.57
N ALA A 165 5.36 -7.31 1.75
CA ALA A 165 6.18 -6.42 0.96
C ALA A 165 7.68 -6.56 1.32
N SER A 166 8.00 -6.74 2.61
CA SER A 166 9.36 -7.00 3.13
C SER A 166 9.95 -8.32 2.60
N ILE A 167 9.11 -9.36 2.46
CA ILE A 167 9.48 -10.62 1.82
C ILE A 167 9.78 -10.40 0.35
N ALA A 168 8.93 -9.66 -0.38
CA ALA A 168 9.21 -9.32 -1.77
C ALA A 168 10.52 -8.52 -1.93
N ALA A 169 10.76 -7.53 -1.07
CA ALA A 169 11.99 -6.73 -1.06
C ALA A 169 13.25 -7.56 -0.74
N SER A 170 13.14 -8.49 0.22
CA SER A 170 14.22 -9.40 0.62
C SER A 170 14.54 -10.43 -0.49
N SER A 171 13.51 -10.93 -1.18
CA SER A 171 13.66 -11.84 -2.31
C SER A 171 14.28 -11.12 -3.53
N VAL A 172 13.96 -9.84 -3.77
CA VAL A 172 14.63 -9.02 -4.81
C VAL A 172 16.11 -8.78 -4.50
N HIS A 173 16.46 -8.53 -3.23
CA HIS A 173 17.87 -8.42 -2.81
C HIS A 173 18.65 -9.72 -3.06
N THR A 174 18.02 -10.87 -2.80
CA THR A 174 18.64 -12.19 -3.01
C THR A 174 18.81 -12.52 -4.50
N ALA A 175 17.86 -12.09 -5.34
CA ALA A 175 17.94 -12.26 -6.79
C ALA A 175 19.03 -11.38 -7.44
N ASN A 176 19.18 -10.13 -6.98
CA ASN A 176 20.16 -9.18 -7.53
C ASN A 176 21.58 -9.35 -6.97
N GLY A 177 21.77 -10.04 -5.85
CA GLY A 177 23.09 -10.30 -5.24
C GLY A 177 23.86 -11.49 -5.82
N LYS A 178 23.42 -12.07 -6.95
CA LYS A 178 24.08 -13.19 -7.65
C LYS A 178 24.79 -12.77 -8.95
N GLN A 179 25.08 -11.49 -9.15
CA GLN A 179 25.98 -11.02 -10.21
C GLN A 179 27.41 -10.81 -9.69
#